data_AF-A0A6P0YPS0-F1
#
_entry.id   AF-A0A6P0YPS0-F1
#
_cell.length_a   1.000
_cell.length_b   1.000
_cell.length_c   1.000
_cell.angle_alpha   90.00
_cell.angle_beta   90.00
_cell.angle_gamma   90.00
#
_symmetry.space_group_name_H-M   'P 1'
#
loop_
_entity.id
_entity.type
_entity.pdbx_description
1 polymer ?
#
loop_
_entity_poly.entity_id
_entity_poly.type
_entity_poly.pdbx_seq_one_letter_code
_entity_poly.pdbx_strand_id
1 'polypeptide(L)'
;MLKFVAIGSDSYTWMEQVVHLYMTWADHKGYEYHSLPPTPERRAWGLYLHGSNVFTILQGEAGVHKLNQGDAQHRQRYLVRLQVVPVPETFAKDMAQDEIHQLMLAEVPRAEVAQSDTLARVYTQGRHASVRDPRTGVKISNVRAVLERGEVDEFLLAILQRETTPPS
;
A
#
# COMPACT_ATOMS: atom_id res chain seq x y z
N MET A 1 -1.95 10.32 -1.00
CA MET A 1 -1.84 9.77 0.37
C MET A 1 -2.25 8.31 0.38
N LEU A 2 -1.51 7.46 1.08
CA LEU A 2 -1.85 6.06 1.32
C LEU A 2 -2.50 5.92 2.69
N LYS A 3 -3.58 5.15 2.78
CA LYS A 3 -4.27 4.84 4.03
C LYS A 3 -4.37 3.32 4.18
N PHE A 4 -3.82 2.83 5.28
CA PHE A 4 -3.73 1.40 5.59
C PHE A 4 -4.68 1.07 6.74
N VAL A 5 -5.46 0.01 6.58
CA VAL A 5 -6.39 -0.48 7.61
C VAL A 5 -6.22 -1.97 7.77
N ALA A 6 -5.82 -2.41 8.95
CA ALA A 6 -5.79 -3.83 9.30
C ALA A 6 -7.22 -4.41 9.30
N ILE A 7 -7.39 -5.57 8.66
CA ILE A 7 -8.64 -6.34 8.70
C ILE A 7 -8.44 -7.48 9.70
N GLY A 8 -9.13 -7.38 10.83
CA GLY A 8 -8.93 -8.25 12.00
C GLY A 8 -7.85 -7.72 12.95
N SER A 9 -7.97 -8.02 14.24
CA SER A 9 -7.03 -7.59 15.29
C SER A 9 -5.61 -8.07 15.03
N ASP A 10 -5.48 -9.27 14.48
CA ASP A 10 -4.20 -9.97 14.37
C ASP A 10 -3.38 -9.51 13.15
N SER A 11 -3.97 -8.66 12.31
CA SER A 11 -3.35 -8.13 11.08
C SER A 11 -2.54 -6.85 11.31
N TYR A 12 -2.43 -6.35 12.55
CA TYR A 12 -1.76 -5.08 12.84
C TYR A 12 -0.26 -5.13 12.50
N THR A 13 0.44 -6.19 12.92
CA THR A 13 1.87 -6.38 12.57
C THR A 13 2.08 -6.55 11.06
N TRP A 14 1.09 -7.10 10.36
CA TRP A 14 1.12 -7.16 8.91
C TRP A 14 0.94 -5.77 8.28
N MET A 15 0.06 -4.92 8.84
CA MET A 15 -0.10 -3.53 8.43
C MET A 15 1.21 -2.76 8.54
N GLU A 16 1.91 -2.89 9.67
CA GLU A 16 3.22 -2.26 9.88
C GLU A 16 4.20 -2.67 8.79
N GLN A 17 4.34 -3.96 8.48
CA GLN A 17 5.24 -4.42 7.42
C GLN A 17 4.91 -3.82 6.05
N VAL A 18 3.63 -3.72 5.69
CA VAL A 18 3.22 -3.13 4.42
C VAL A 18 3.51 -1.63 4.38
N VAL A 19 3.28 -0.91 5.49
CA VAL A 19 3.61 0.51 5.61
C VAL A 19 5.11 0.74 5.44
N HIS A 20 5.94 -0.04 6.13
CA HIS A 20 7.39 0.04 6.06
C HIS A 20 7.93 -0.27 4.65
N LEU A 21 7.29 -1.19 3.92
CA LEU A 21 7.61 -1.45 2.50
C LEU A 21 7.47 -0.16 1.66
N TYR A 22 6.39 0.61 1.86
CA TYR A 22 6.17 1.83 1.07
C TYR A 22 7.05 3.01 1.50
N MET A 23 7.40 3.11 2.79
CA MET A 23 8.41 4.07 3.27
C MET A 23 9.77 3.78 2.64
N THR A 24 10.20 2.52 2.67
CA THR A 24 11.48 2.09 2.07
C THR A 24 11.50 2.34 0.56
N TRP A 25 10.39 2.05 -0.13
CA TRP A 25 10.26 2.36 -1.54
C TRP A 25 10.35 3.89 -1.78
N ALA A 26 9.68 4.70 -0.96
CA ALA A 26 9.72 6.15 -1.08
C ALA A 26 11.14 6.70 -0.90
N ASP A 27 11.86 6.23 0.12
CA ASP A 27 13.28 6.56 0.35
C ASP A 27 14.14 6.22 -0.89
N HIS A 28 13.99 5.01 -1.43
CA HIS A 28 14.74 4.58 -2.62
C HIS A 28 14.42 5.39 -3.89
N LYS A 29 13.22 5.94 -3.99
CA LYS A 29 12.80 6.80 -5.11
C LYS A 29 13.10 8.28 -4.88
N GLY A 30 13.56 8.66 -3.69
CA GLY A 30 13.77 10.05 -3.31
C GLY A 30 12.48 10.84 -3.11
N TYR A 31 11.37 10.15 -2.78
CA TYR A 31 10.13 10.82 -2.38
C TYR A 31 10.21 11.22 -0.91
N GLU A 32 9.78 12.44 -0.61
CA GLU A 32 9.58 12.85 0.78
C GLU A 32 8.23 12.31 1.26
N TYR A 33 8.16 11.92 2.54
CA TYR A 33 6.93 11.41 3.11
C TYR A 33 6.77 11.76 4.60
N HIS A 34 5.51 11.79 5.03
CA HIS A 34 5.12 11.95 6.41
C HIS A 34 4.28 10.75 6.86
N SER A 35 4.70 10.14 7.95
CA SER A 35 4.03 8.98 8.56
C SER A 35 3.10 9.42 9.68
N LEU A 36 1.89 8.88 9.67
CA LEU A 36 0.89 9.07 10.72
C LEU A 36 0.45 7.70 11.25
N PRO A 37 1.12 7.16 12.29
CA PRO A 37 0.76 5.87 12.87
C PRO A 37 -0.66 5.90 13.45
N PRO A 38 -1.35 4.75 13.54
CA PRO A 38 -2.69 4.69 14.09
C PRO A 38 -2.70 5.07 15.58
N THR A 39 -3.83 5.63 16.03
CA THR A 39 -4.10 5.98 17.42
C THR A 39 -5.29 5.16 17.94
N PRO A 40 -5.59 5.18 19.25
CA PRO A 40 -6.80 4.52 19.77
C PRO A 40 -8.09 4.97 19.07
N GLU A 41 -8.17 6.23 18.65
CA GLU A 41 -9.31 6.85 17.98
C GLU A 41 -9.27 6.61 16.46
N ARG A 42 -8.07 6.50 15.88
CA ARG A 42 -7.84 6.26 14.44
C ARG A 42 -7.08 4.96 14.23
N ARG A 43 -7.81 3.88 13.94
CA ARG A 43 -7.24 2.54 13.69
C ARG A 43 -6.55 2.38 12.32
N ALA A 44 -6.34 3.48 11.59
CA ALA A 44 -5.72 3.49 10.27
C ALA A 44 -4.34 4.17 10.32
N TRP A 45 -3.36 3.60 9.61
CA TRP A 45 -2.06 4.23 9.37
C TRP A 45 -2.15 5.12 8.12
N GLY A 46 -1.70 6.37 8.24
CA GLY A 46 -1.58 7.31 7.11
C GLY A 46 -0.14 7.45 6.65
N LEU A 47 0.09 7.44 5.34
CA LEU A 47 1.37 7.78 4.75
C LEU A 47 1.13 8.83 3.65
N TYR A 48 1.53 10.06 3.94
CA TYR A 48 1.49 11.14 2.97
C TYR A 48 2.81 11.15 2.21
N LEU A 49 2.77 10.98 0.88
CA LEU A 49 3.94 11.03 0.01
C LEU A 49 3.85 12.28 -0.86
N HIS A 50 4.97 12.99 -1.01
CA HIS A 50 5.10 14.20 -1.81
C HIS A 50 6.10 13.98 -2.95
N GLY A 51 5.71 14.39 -4.17
CA GLY A 51 6.56 14.32 -5.36
C GLY A 51 5.76 14.18 -6.64
N SER A 52 6.45 14.25 -7.78
CA SER A 52 5.85 14.17 -9.10
C SER A 52 5.19 12.81 -9.34
N ASN A 53 3.95 12.83 -9.87
CA ASN A 53 3.21 11.65 -10.33
C ASN A 53 2.97 10.54 -9.27
N VAL A 54 3.18 10.82 -7.99
CA VAL A 54 3.04 9.84 -6.90
C VAL A 54 1.67 9.18 -6.89
N PHE A 55 0.60 9.97 -7.07
CA PHE A 55 -0.76 9.43 -7.14
C PHE A 55 -0.93 8.46 -8.31
N THR A 56 -0.53 8.86 -9.52
CA THR A 56 -0.63 8.02 -10.71
C THR A 56 0.14 6.71 -10.54
N ILE A 57 1.34 6.76 -9.95
CA ILE A 57 2.16 5.57 -9.72
C ILE A 57 1.49 4.62 -8.72
N LEU A 58 0.91 5.15 -7.65
CA LEU A 58 0.44 4.35 -6.52
C LEU A 58 -1.05 4.01 -6.55
N GLN A 59 -1.86 4.63 -7.42
CA GLN A 59 -3.31 4.37 -7.47
C GLN A 59 -3.62 2.87 -7.67
N GLY A 60 -2.79 2.18 -8.45
CA GLY A 60 -2.89 0.75 -8.70
C GLY A 60 -2.57 -0.13 -7.48
N GLU A 61 -2.11 0.42 -6.36
CA GLU A 61 -1.91 -0.33 -5.11
C GLU A 61 -3.18 -0.38 -4.24
N ALA A 62 -4.24 0.34 -4.63
CA ALA A 62 -5.51 0.25 -3.95
C ALA A 62 -6.06 -1.20 -3.99
N GLY A 63 -6.36 -1.74 -2.80
CA GLY A 63 -6.87 -3.10 -2.66
C GLY A 63 -6.46 -3.79 -1.36
N VAL A 64 -6.65 -5.11 -1.32
CA VAL A 64 -6.30 -5.92 -0.16
C VAL A 64 -4.93 -6.57 -0.35
N HIS A 65 -4.02 -6.30 0.58
CA HIS A 65 -2.71 -6.93 0.72
C HIS A 65 -2.81 -8.09 1.71
N LYS A 66 -2.62 -9.31 1.24
CA LYS A 66 -2.80 -10.55 2.03
C LYS A 66 -1.48 -11.25 2.28
N LEU A 67 -1.14 -11.47 3.54
CA LEU A 67 -0.07 -12.37 3.95
C LEU A 67 -0.63 -13.77 4.26
N ASN A 68 0.05 -14.79 3.75
CA ASN A 68 -0.13 -16.18 4.15
C ASN A 68 1.16 -16.66 4.80
N GLN A 69 1.04 -17.12 6.04
CA GLN A 69 2.15 -17.60 6.84
C GLN A 69 1.85 -19.01 7.35
N GLY A 70 2.89 -19.82 7.54
CA GLY A 70 2.77 -21.21 7.95
C GLY A 70 2.71 -22.19 6.78
N ASP A 71 2.64 -23.47 7.11
CA ASP A 71 2.54 -24.55 6.13
C ASP A 71 1.09 -24.80 5.69
N ALA A 72 0.88 -25.82 4.86
CA ALA A 72 -0.45 -26.17 4.36
C ALA A 72 -1.43 -26.60 5.46
N GLN A 73 -0.94 -27.08 6.62
CA GLN A 73 -1.75 -27.56 7.74
C GLN A 73 -2.08 -26.43 8.73
N HIS A 74 -1.19 -25.44 8.89
CA HIS A 74 -1.33 -24.34 9.85
C HIS A 74 -1.23 -22.96 9.17
N ARG A 75 -1.96 -22.77 8.07
CA ARG A 75 -1.91 -21.52 7.29
C ARG A 75 -2.69 -20.39 7.97
N GLN A 76 -1.96 -19.43 8.53
CA GLN A 76 -2.50 -18.16 9.02
C GLN A 76 -2.62 -17.15 7.90
N ARG A 77 -3.63 -16.26 8.00
CA ARG A 77 -3.94 -15.25 7.00
C ARG A 77 -4.09 -13.89 7.66
N TYR A 78 -3.34 -12.91 7.17
CA TYR A 78 -3.39 -11.53 7.63
C TYR A 78 -3.73 -10.62 6.46
N LEU A 79 -4.56 -9.61 6.71
CA LEU A 79 -5.17 -8.79 5.67
C LEU A 79 -5.04 -7.31 6.02
N VAL A 80 -4.56 -6.53 5.07
CA VAL A 80 -4.47 -5.08 5.16
C VAL A 80 -5.14 -4.50 3.94
N ARG A 81 -6.04 -3.54 4.15
CA ARG A 81 -6.61 -2.75 3.07
C ARG A 81 -5.76 -1.51 2.86
N LEU A 82 -5.37 -1.28 1.62
CA LEU A 82 -4.73 -0.07 1.16
C LEU A 82 -5.72 0.74 0.33
N GLN A 83 -5.89 2.00 0.69
CA GLN A 83 -6.62 3.00 -0.08
C GLN A 83 -5.64 4.07 -0.54
N VAL A 84 -5.79 4.54 -1.78
CA VAL A 84 -5.01 5.65 -2.32
C VAL A 84 -5.93 6.84 -2.45
N VAL A 85 -5.65 7.87 -1.66
CA VAL A 85 -6.45 9.08 -1.54
C VAL A 85 -5.71 10.20 -2.29
N PRO A 86 -6.32 10.83 -3.30
CA PRO A 86 -5.71 11.99 -3.95
C PRO A 86 -5.59 13.12 -2.92
N VAL A 87 -4.46 13.84 -2.98
CA VAL A 87 -4.25 15.03 -2.17
C VAL A 87 -4.11 16.19 -3.16
N PRO A 88 -4.95 17.24 -3.05
CA PRO A 88 -4.85 18.41 -3.93
C PRO A 88 -3.44 19.02 -3.94
N GLU A 89 -3.01 19.54 -5.08
CA GLU A 89 -1.66 20.13 -5.23
C GLU A 89 -1.43 21.36 -4.34
N THR A 90 -2.50 21.99 -3.84
CA THR A 90 -2.45 23.08 -2.86
C THR A 90 -1.82 22.67 -1.53
N PHE A 91 -1.72 21.36 -1.28
CA PHE A 91 -1.05 20.79 -0.12
C PHE A 91 0.45 20.65 -0.44
N ALA A 92 1.19 21.71 -0.09
CA ALA A 92 2.58 21.89 -0.44
C ALA A 92 3.53 20.91 0.28
N LYS A 93 4.80 20.98 -0.11
CA LYS A 93 5.93 20.24 0.48
C LYS A 93 6.08 20.46 2.00
N ASP A 94 5.74 21.66 2.48
CA ASP A 94 6.03 22.14 3.84
C ASP A 94 4.81 22.12 4.78
N MET A 95 3.88 21.18 4.58
CA MET A 95 2.72 21.06 5.45
C MET A 95 3.12 20.78 6.90
N ALA A 96 2.50 21.49 7.84
CA ALA A 96 2.64 21.16 9.24
C ALA A 96 2.01 19.80 9.54
N GLN A 97 2.54 19.07 10.53
CA GLN A 97 2.05 17.75 10.91
C GLN A 97 0.55 17.75 11.26
N ASP A 98 0.04 18.84 11.84
CA ASP A 98 -1.39 19.02 12.14
C ASP A 98 -2.24 19.12 10.88
N GLU A 99 -1.76 19.74 9.81
CA GLU A 99 -2.50 19.83 8.55
C GLU A 99 -2.59 18.46 7.87
N ILE A 100 -1.51 17.67 7.90
CA ILE A 100 -1.51 16.29 7.40
C ILE A 100 -2.46 15.41 8.24
N HIS A 101 -2.52 15.67 9.55
CA HIS A 101 -3.49 15.01 10.42
C HIS A 101 -4.92 15.35 10.02
N GLN A 102 -5.23 16.62 9.77
CA GLN A 102 -6.56 17.04 9.31
C GLN A 102 -6.92 16.42 7.95
N LEU A 103 -5.97 16.33 7.01
CA LEU A 103 -6.16 15.63 5.74
C LEU A 103 -6.53 14.16 5.93
N MET A 104 -5.93 13.47 6.89
CA MET A 104 -6.26 12.07 7.21
C MET A 104 -7.67 11.89 7.79
N LEU A 105 -8.16 12.91 8.50
CA LEU A 105 -9.50 12.94 9.09
C LEU A 105 -10.57 13.45 8.11
N ALA A 106 -10.15 14.19 7.08
CA ALA A 106 -11.05 14.72 6.08
C ALA A 106 -11.82 13.60 5.38
N GLU A 107 -13.13 13.78 5.26
CA GLU A 107 -13.96 12.90 4.45
C GLU A 107 -13.70 13.20 2.97
N VAL A 108 -12.97 12.30 2.31
CA VAL A 108 -12.83 12.34 0.86
C VAL A 108 -14.00 11.56 0.25
N PRO A 109 -14.75 12.14 -0.71
CA PRO A 109 -15.83 11.46 -1.38
C PRO A 109 -15.39 10.08 -1.87
N ARG A 110 -16.18 9.06 -1.58
CA ARG A 110 -15.85 7.66 -1.89
C ARG A 110 -15.47 7.46 -3.37
N ALA A 111 -16.06 8.24 -4.27
CA ALA A 111 -15.80 8.20 -5.71
C ALA A 111 -14.39 8.65 -6.12
N GLU A 112 -13.72 9.47 -5.29
CA GLU A 112 -12.39 10.02 -5.57
C GLU A 112 -11.27 9.17 -4.95
N VAL A 113 -11.61 8.24 -4.06
CA VAL A 113 -10.66 7.32 -3.42
C VAL A 113 -10.49 6.08 -4.28
N ALA A 114 -9.26 5.83 -4.75
CA ALA A 114 -8.93 4.54 -5.32
C ALA A 114 -8.99 3.50 -4.20
N GLN A 115 -9.96 2.60 -4.32
CA GLN A 115 -10.24 1.53 -3.37
C GLN A 115 -10.74 0.31 -4.13
N SER A 116 -10.34 -0.87 -3.66
CA SER A 116 -10.81 -2.13 -4.21
C SER A 116 -11.00 -3.15 -3.10
N ASP A 117 -12.03 -3.98 -3.20
CA ASP A 117 -12.19 -5.18 -2.36
C ASP A 117 -11.43 -6.38 -2.91
N THR A 118 -10.79 -6.23 -4.09
CA THR A 118 -9.99 -7.28 -4.69
C THR A 118 -8.61 -7.38 -4.06
N LEU A 119 -7.96 -8.53 -4.24
CA LEU A 119 -6.58 -8.74 -3.82
C LEU A 119 -5.64 -7.94 -4.72
N ALA A 120 -4.99 -6.92 -4.15
CA ALA A 120 -3.91 -6.21 -4.84
C ALA A 120 -2.64 -7.05 -4.84
N ARG A 121 -2.28 -7.60 -3.68
CA ARG A 121 -1.08 -8.44 -3.52
C ARG A 121 -1.28 -9.61 -2.57
N VAL A 122 -0.67 -10.73 -2.91
CA VAL A 122 -0.62 -11.94 -2.09
C VAL A 122 0.82 -12.29 -1.77
N TYR A 123 1.16 -12.14 -0.50
CA TYR A 123 2.44 -12.49 0.10
C TYR A 123 2.31 -13.89 0.70
N THR A 124 3.27 -14.74 0.41
CA THR A 124 3.35 -16.10 0.96
C THR A 124 4.74 -16.25 1.55
N GLN A 125 4.82 -16.69 2.81
CA GLN A 125 6.07 -17.02 3.48
C GLN A 125 6.18 -18.54 3.68
N GLY A 126 7.40 -19.04 3.92
CA GLY A 126 7.67 -20.48 4.07
C GLY A 126 8.27 -21.13 2.81
N ARG A 127 8.03 -22.43 2.61
CA ARG A 127 8.68 -23.24 1.56
C ARG A 127 8.48 -22.72 0.13
N HIS A 128 7.34 -22.10 -0.14
CA HIS A 128 6.98 -21.55 -1.45
C HIS A 128 6.82 -20.03 -1.39
N ALA A 129 7.79 -19.36 -0.76
CA ALA A 129 7.77 -17.92 -0.57
C ALA A 129 7.65 -17.18 -1.92
N SER A 130 6.69 -16.26 -2.00
CA SER A 130 6.53 -15.35 -3.14
C SER A 130 5.58 -14.21 -2.82
N VAL A 131 5.70 -13.12 -3.58
CA VAL A 131 4.71 -12.05 -3.68
C VAL A 131 4.13 -12.09 -5.08
N ARG A 132 2.80 -12.11 -5.19
CA ARG A 132 2.09 -12.14 -6.46
C ARG A 132 1.05 -11.03 -6.50
N ASP A 133 0.96 -10.35 -7.64
CA ASP A 133 -0.20 -9.54 -7.99
C ASP A 133 -1.13 -10.39 -8.89
N PRO A 134 -2.33 -10.77 -8.41
CA PRO A 134 -3.25 -11.60 -9.18
C PRO A 134 -3.92 -10.84 -10.34
N ARG A 135 -3.87 -9.50 -10.34
CA ARG A 135 -4.46 -8.64 -11.37
C ARG A 135 -3.56 -8.59 -12.60
N THR A 136 -2.25 -8.57 -12.40
CA THR A 136 -1.24 -8.49 -13.47
C THR A 136 -0.58 -9.84 -13.80
N GLY A 137 -0.60 -10.78 -12.85
CA GLY A 137 0.10 -12.07 -12.95
C GLY A 137 1.56 -12.02 -12.51
N VAL A 138 2.12 -10.83 -12.25
CA VAL A 138 3.51 -10.64 -11.77
C VAL A 138 3.73 -11.45 -10.49
N LYS A 139 4.88 -12.11 -10.41
CA LYS A 139 5.27 -12.94 -9.27
C LYS A 139 6.78 -12.83 -9.00
N ILE A 140 7.12 -12.35 -7.81
CA ILE A 140 8.50 -12.27 -7.32
C ILE A 140 8.71 -13.33 -6.24
N SER A 141 9.75 -14.16 -6.36
CA SER A 141 10.08 -15.19 -5.37
C SER A 141 10.80 -14.63 -4.14
N ASN A 142 11.60 -13.58 -4.31
CA ASN A 142 12.33 -12.94 -3.22
C ASN A 142 11.41 -12.02 -2.41
N VAL A 143 10.64 -12.60 -1.48
CA VAL A 143 9.72 -11.85 -0.60
C VAL A 143 10.45 -10.79 0.23
N ARG A 144 11.68 -11.09 0.65
CA ARG A 144 12.50 -10.19 1.46
C ARG A 144 12.85 -8.90 0.71
N ALA A 145 13.20 -9.03 -0.57
CA ALA A 145 13.44 -7.87 -1.43
C ALA A 145 12.23 -6.93 -1.50
N VAL A 146 11.03 -7.51 -1.63
CA VAL A 146 9.78 -6.74 -1.69
C VAL A 146 9.49 -6.07 -0.35
N LEU A 147 9.52 -6.81 0.76
CA LEU A 147 9.11 -6.32 2.08
C LEU A 147 10.15 -5.41 2.75
N GLU A 148 11.44 -5.78 2.71
CA GLU A 148 12.48 -5.09 3.46
C GLU A 148 13.25 -4.06 2.62
N ARG A 149 13.27 -4.21 1.29
CA ARG A 149 14.00 -3.29 0.39
C ARG A 149 13.07 -2.46 -0.49
N GLY A 150 11.76 -2.55 -0.27
CA GLY A 150 10.77 -1.78 -1.04
C GLY A 150 10.81 -2.06 -2.55
N GLU A 151 11.29 -3.23 -2.99
CA GLU A 151 11.37 -3.57 -4.42
C GLU A 151 9.97 -3.91 -4.96
N VAL A 152 9.19 -2.88 -5.28
CA VAL A 152 7.80 -3.00 -5.71
C VAL A 152 7.53 -2.53 -7.14
N ASP A 153 8.55 -1.98 -7.82
CA ASP A 153 8.39 -1.33 -9.13
C ASP A 153 7.82 -2.24 -10.21
N GLU A 154 8.18 -3.52 -10.23
CA GLU A 154 7.67 -4.47 -11.24
C GLU A 154 6.14 -4.59 -11.17
N PHE A 155 5.58 -4.58 -9.96
CA PHE A 155 4.13 -4.59 -9.76
C PHE A 155 3.48 -3.27 -10.18
N LEU A 156 4.08 -2.12 -9.80
CA LEU A 156 3.60 -0.78 -10.13
C LEU A 156 3.57 -0.57 -11.66
N LEU A 157 4.64 -0.96 -12.35
CA LEU A 157 4.74 -0.85 -13.81
C LEU A 157 3.72 -1.75 -14.51
N ALA A 158 3.55 -2.99 -14.04
CA ALA A 158 2.63 -3.94 -14.67
C ALA A 158 1.16 -3.51 -14.55
N ILE A 159 0.75 -2.89 -13.45
CA ILE A 159 -0.62 -2.40 -13.31
C ILE A 159 -0.86 -1.15 -14.16
N LEU A 160 0.10 -0.23 -14.22
CA LEU A 160 0.05 0.94 -15.11
C LEU A 160 -0.06 0.57 -16.59
N GLN A 161 0.68 -0.46 -17.02
CA GLN A 161 0.59 -0.99 -18.40
C GLN A 161 -0.79 -1.56 -18.72
N ARG A 162 -1.44 -2.23 -17.75
CA ARG A 162 -2.81 -2.74 -17.94
C ARG A 162 -3.84 -1.63 -18.06
N GLU A 163 -3.69 -0.54 -17.31
CA GLU A 163 -4.63 0.60 -17.35
C GLU A 163 -4.48 1.42 -18.63
N THR A 164 -3.29 1.43 -19.24
CA THR A 164 -2.99 2.17 -20.49
C THR A 164 -3.28 1.36 -21.75
N THR A 165 -3.48 0.04 -21.64
CA THR A 165 -3.80 -0.83 -22.78
C THR A 165 -5.31 -1.08 -22.83
N PRO A 166 -6.05 -0.60 -23.85
CA PRO A 166 -7.48 -0.87 -23.98
C PRO A 166 -7.72 -2.39 -24.17
N PRO A 167 -8.83 -2.93 -23.65
CA PRO A 167 -9.16 -4.34 -23.88
C PRO A 167 -9.31 -4.59 -25.38
N SER A 168 -8.63 -5.63 -25.87
CA SER A 168 -8.68 -6.09 -27.26
C SER A 168 -10.03 -6.69 -27.62
#